data_AF-A0A7C5RBG1-F1
#
_entry.id   AF-A0A7C5RBG1-F1
#
_cell.length_a   1.000
_cell.length_b   1.000
_cell.length_c   1.000
_cell.angle_alpha   90.00
_cell.angle_beta   90.00
_cell.angle_gamma   90.00
#
_symmetry.space_group_name_H-M   'P 1'
#
loop_
_entity.id
_entity.type
_entity.pdbx_description
1 polymer ?
#
loop_
_entity_poly.entity_id
_entity_poly.type
_entity_poly.pdbx_seq_one_letter_code
_entity_poly.pdbx_strand_id
1 'polypeptide(L)'
;MDYERRFFRSLLTSVLLYLILVAGAFTPLSRSEAEERMRTLNELTSSINSPLQIFANNLLVSLLMLVPFVGPPAGAFVIYNTGLFFSALSITNNVPPIVAIVTPLITIYGALEFVAYGFFFHHGLRFSYTLLRRRFREELRPALFMIAVGAIVLLSAALLEYLLLEAVSNFIPQSVIR
;
A
#
# COMPACT_ATOMS: atom_id res chain seq x y z
N MET A 1 -9.40 -14.53 23.04
CA MET A 1 -9.22 -13.53 21.95
C MET A 1 -9.62 -14.20 20.66
N ASP A 2 -10.56 -13.61 19.92
CA ASP A 2 -11.02 -14.17 18.65
C ASP A 2 -10.15 -13.63 17.51
N TYR A 3 -8.98 -14.26 17.31
CA TYR A 3 -8.02 -13.85 16.29
C TYR A 3 -8.54 -14.10 14.87
N GLU A 4 -9.33 -15.16 14.66
CA GLU A 4 -9.88 -15.53 13.36
C GLU A 4 -10.86 -14.46 12.84
N ARG A 5 -11.84 -14.05 13.66
CA ARG A 5 -12.76 -12.98 13.24
C ARG A 5 -12.05 -11.67 12.98
N ARG A 6 -10.99 -11.38 13.74
CA ARG A 6 -10.19 -10.17 13.56
C ARG A 6 -9.39 -10.23 12.27
N PHE A 7 -8.74 -11.36 12.00
CA PHE A 7 -8.04 -11.62 10.75
C PHE A 7 -8.96 -11.43 9.54
N PHE A 8 -10.15 -12.06 9.56
CA PHE A 8 -11.12 -11.94 8.48
C PHE A 8 -11.60 -10.49 8.27
N ARG A 9 -11.86 -9.76 9.37
CA ARG A 9 -12.21 -8.33 9.28
C ARG A 9 -11.08 -7.48 8.73
N SER A 10 -9.84 -7.81 9.05
CA SER A 10 -8.68 -7.13 8.48
C SER A 10 -8.53 -7.39 6.98
N LEU A 11 -8.83 -8.61 6.52
CA LEU A 11 -8.89 -8.90 5.08
C LEU A 11 -10.01 -8.11 4.39
N LEU A 12 -11.17 -7.97 5.02
CA LEU A 12 -12.23 -7.12 4.47
C LEU A 12 -11.78 -5.67 4.33
N THR A 13 -11.02 -5.14 5.29
CA THR A 13 -10.43 -3.80 5.15
C THR A 13 -9.33 -3.73 4.10
N SER A 14 -8.57 -4.81 3.85
CA SER A 14 -7.65 -4.88 2.70
C SER A 14 -8.38 -4.72 1.38
N VAL A 15 -9.50 -5.42 1.22
CA VAL A 15 -10.36 -5.30 0.02
C VAL A 15 -10.89 -3.87 -0.12
N LEU A 16 -11.35 -3.26 0.98
CA LEU A 16 -11.79 -1.86 0.97
C LEU A 16 -10.67 -0.91 0.52
N LEU A 17 -9.45 -1.07 1.04
CA LEU A 17 -8.31 -0.26 0.64
C LEU A 17 -7.99 -0.45 -0.85
N TYR A 18 -8.06 -1.67 -1.35
CA TYR A 18 -7.86 -1.92 -2.77
C TYR A 18 -8.92 -1.24 -3.64
N LEU A 19 -10.19 -1.22 -3.21
CA LEU A 19 -11.23 -0.46 -3.92
C LEU A 19 -10.95 1.05 -3.93
N ILE A 20 -10.35 1.60 -2.86
CA ILE A 20 -9.92 3.00 -2.81
C ILE A 20 -8.77 3.26 -3.80
N LEU A 21 -7.81 2.33 -3.92
CA LEU A 21 -6.75 2.39 -4.92
C LEU A 21 -7.35 2.42 -6.34
N VAL A 22 -8.29 1.52 -6.63
CA VAL A 22 -9.00 1.45 -7.91
C VAL A 22 -9.72 2.78 -8.19
N ALA A 23 -10.43 3.34 -7.21
CA ALA A 23 -11.10 4.63 -7.37
C ALA A 23 -10.12 5.75 -7.75
N GLY A 24 -8.96 5.83 -7.08
CA GLY A 24 -7.92 6.79 -7.44
C GLY A 24 -7.38 6.57 -8.86
N ALA A 25 -7.15 5.32 -9.25
CA ALA A 25 -6.58 5.02 -10.55
C ALA A 25 -7.54 5.18 -11.75
N PHE A 26 -8.85 5.17 -11.51
CA PHE A 26 -9.87 5.54 -12.49
C PHE A 26 -10.25 7.03 -12.43
N THR A 27 -9.64 7.80 -11.54
CA THR A 27 -9.87 9.25 -11.49
C THR A 27 -9.20 9.89 -12.71
N PRO A 28 -9.94 10.64 -13.54
CA PRO A 28 -9.39 11.30 -14.71
C PRO A 28 -8.41 12.39 -14.28
N LEU A 29 -7.27 12.44 -14.95
CA LEU A 29 -6.26 13.49 -14.80
C LEU A 29 -6.04 14.17 -16.14
N SER A 30 -5.71 15.46 -16.12
CA SER A 30 -5.14 16.11 -17.30
C SER A 30 -3.75 15.55 -17.59
N ARG A 31 -3.30 15.66 -18.85
CA ARG A 31 -1.94 15.23 -19.23
C ARG A 31 -0.86 15.98 -18.44
N SER A 32 -1.04 17.27 -18.17
CA SER A 32 -0.11 18.06 -17.36
C SER A 32 -0.03 17.57 -15.91
N GLU A 33 -1.17 17.26 -15.28
CA GLU A 33 -1.19 16.70 -13.91
C GLU A 33 -0.56 15.31 -13.87
N ALA A 34 -0.81 14.48 -14.90
CA ALA A 34 -0.20 13.16 -15.01
C ALA A 34 1.33 13.26 -15.13
N GLU A 35 1.83 14.16 -15.96
CA GLU A 35 3.26 14.39 -16.13
C GLU A 35 3.93 14.93 -14.85
N GLU A 36 3.29 15.87 -14.15
CA GLU A 36 3.76 16.39 -12.87
C GLU A 36 3.86 15.26 -11.83
N ARG A 37 2.79 14.45 -11.69
CA ARG A 37 2.80 13.31 -10.78
C ARG A 37 3.88 12.29 -11.14
N MET A 38 4.08 12.00 -12.42
CA MET A 38 5.15 11.10 -12.84
C MET A 38 6.55 11.64 -12.50
N ARG A 39 6.77 12.94 -12.60
CA ARG A 39 8.03 13.56 -12.15
C ARG A 39 8.23 13.38 -10.64
N THR A 40 7.21 13.69 -9.84
CA THR A 40 7.25 13.48 -8.39
C THR A 40 7.49 12.02 -8.03
N LEU A 41 6.85 11.08 -8.72
CA LEU A 41 7.06 9.65 -8.49
C LEU A 41 8.50 9.24 -8.79
N ASN A 42 9.06 9.69 -9.91
CA ASN A 42 10.44 9.40 -10.28
C ASN A 42 11.45 10.00 -9.29
N GLU A 43 11.22 11.22 -8.80
CA GLU A 43 12.05 11.84 -7.76
C GLU A 43 12.02 11.02 -6.47
N LEU A 44 10.83 10.61 -6.00
CA LEU A 44 10.68 9.79 -4.80
C LEU A 44 11.33 8.40 -4.94
N THR A 45 11.12 7.75 -6.09
CA THR A 45 11.59 6.37 -6.32
C THR A 45 13.06 6.28 -6.71
N SER A 46 13.65 7.32 -7.30
CA SER A 46 15.09 7.35 -7.66
C SER A 46 16.02 7.20 -6.45
N SER A 47 15.53 7.50 -5.25
CA SER A 47 16.26 7.34 -4.00
C SER A 47 16.15 5.93 -3.39
N ILE A 48 15.19 5.12 -3.85
CA ILE A 48 14.86 3.81 -3.29
C ILE A 48 15.73 2.73 -3.92
N ASN A 49 16.77 2.30 -3.21
CA ASN A 49 17.78 1.37 -3.75
C ASN A 49 17.93 0.07 -2.93
N SER A 50 17.03 -0.19 -1.97
CA SER A 50 17.12 -1.40 -1.14
C SER A 50 15.75 -1.91 -0.66
N PRO A 51 15.62 -3.23 -0.41
CA PRO A 51 14.41 -3.80 0.19
C PRO A 51 14.05 -3.14 1.52
N LEU A 52 15.05 -2.71 2.31
CA LEU A 52 14.82 -2.08 3.61
C LEU A 52 14.14 -0.71 3.47
N GLN A 53 14.43 0.06 2.42
CA GLN A 53 13.79 1.35 2.16
C GLN A 53 12.34 1.17 1.68
N ILE A 54 12.08 0.18 0.81
CA ILE A 54 10.73 -0.22 0.40
C ILE A 54 9.91 -0.62 1.63
N PHE A 55 10.46 -1.52 2.44
CA PHE A 55 9.84 -1.95 3.70
C PHE A 55 9.56 -0.78 4.64
N ALA A 56 10.54 0.10 4.86
CA ALA A 56 10.39 1.24 5.76
C ALA A 56 9.30 2.20 5.29
N ASN A 57 9.21 2.47 3.99
CA ASN A 57 8.16 3.31 3.41
C ASN A 57 6.76 2.72 3.68
N ASN A 58 6.56 1.44 3.34
CA ASN A 58 5.28 0.78 3.52
C ASN A 58 4.93 0.59 5.01
N LEU A 59 5.93 0.33 5.86
CA LEU A 59 5.74 0.25 7.31
C LEU A 59 5.34 1.62 7.88
N LEU A 60 5.94 2.72 7.43
CA LEU A 60 5.59 4.06 7.91
C LEU A 60 4.14 4.42 7.56
N VAL A 61 3.71 4.14 6.33
CA VAL A 61 2.31 4.28 5.90
C VAL A 61 1.38 3.41 6.75
N SER A 62 1.78 2.17 7.04
CA SER A 62 1.02 1.26 7.90
C SER A 62 0.91 1.75 9.33
N LEU A 63 2.00 2.24 9.93
CA LEU A 63 2.01 2.77 11.29
C LEU A 63 1.14 4.03 11.39
N LEU A 64 1.13 4.89 10.37
CA LEU A 64 0.22 6.02 10.29
C LEU A 64 -1.25 5.57 10.40
N MET A 65 -1.63 4.46 9.75
CA MET A 65 -3.00 3.93 9.80
C MET A 65 -3.46 3.53 11.21
N LEU A 66 -2.55 3.23 12.13
CA LEU A 66 -2.88 2.87 13.51
C LEU A 66 -3.28 4.07 14.37
N VAL A 67 -2.95 5.28 13.96
CA VAL A 67 -3.25 6.50 14.72
C VAL A 67 -4.78 6.61 14.86
N PRO A 68 -5.34 6.61 16.08
CA PRO A 68 -6.79 6.66 16.24
C PRO A 68 -7.38 7.91 15.58
N PHE A 69 -8.49 7.72 14.87
CA PHE A 69 -9.32 8.72 14.18
C PHE A 69 -8.68 9.33 12.94
N VAL A 70 -7.41 9.71 13.02
CA VAL A 70 -6.68 10.38 11.93
C VAL A 70 -6.04 9.36 10.98
N GLY A 71 -5.55 8.25 11.52
CA GLY A 71 -4.80 7.24 10.78
C GLY A 71 -5.60 6.59 9.65
N PRO A 72 -6.80 6.04 9.89
CA PRO A 72 -7.57 5.42 8.82
C PRO A 72 -7.94 6.39 7.68
N PRO A 73 -8.48 7.61 7.93
CA PRO A 73 -8.67 8.59 6.86
C PRO A 73 -7.39 8.96 6.12
N ALA A 74 -6.28 9.18 6.84
CA ALA A 74 -4.99 9.51 6.22
C ALA A 74 -4.46 8.36 5.36
N GLY A 75 -4.57 7.12 5.84
CA GLY A 75 -4.19 5.92 5.08
C GLY A 75 -5.03 5.74 3.83
N ALA A 76 -6.36 5.93 3.92
CA ALA A 76 -7.23 5.92 2.75
C ALA A 76 -6.84 7.01 1.74
N PHE A 77 -6.49 8.20 2.20
CA PHE A 77 -6.01 9.28 1.34
C PHE A 77 -4.68 8.95 0.66
N VAL A 78 -3.72 8.36 1.39
CA VAL A 78 -2.45 7.90 0.81
C VAL A 78 -2.70 6.87 -0.28
N ILE A 79 -3.52 5.85 -0.01
CA ILE A 79 -3.85 4.79 -0.98
C ILE A 79 -4.58 5.35 -2.20
N TYR A 80 -5.50 6.30 -2.02
CA TYR A 80 -6.15 6.98 -3.13
C TYR A 80 -5.14 7.74 -4.01
N ASN A 81 -4.17 8.45 -3.39
CA ASN A 81 -3.11 9.13 -4.13
C ASN A 81 -2.18 8.14 -4.85
N THR A 82 -1.88 6.98 -4.27
CA THR A 82 -1.20 5.87 -4.96
C THR A 82 -1.99 5.46 -6.21
N GLY A 83 -3.33 5.40 -6.11
CA GLY A 83 -4.21 5.21 -7.26
C GLY A 83 -4.00 6.28 -8.34
N LEU A 84 -3.94 7.57 -7.97
CA LEU A 84 -3.69 8.65 -8.93
C LEU A 84 -2.36 8.51 -9.67
N PHE A 85 -1.32 7.94 -9.05
CA PHE A 85 -0.08 7.62 -9.77
C PHE A 85 -0.28 6.53 -10.83
N PHE A 86 -1.15 5.55 -10.60
CA PHE A 86 -1.53 4.58 -11.65
C PHE A 86 -2.33 5.21 -12.79
N SER A 87 -3.22 6.17 -12.49
CA SER A 87 -3.88 6.98 -13.52
C SER A 87 -2.85 7.77 -14.36
N ALA A 88 -1.89 8.41 -13.69
CA ALA A 88 -0.81 9.13 -14.36
C ALA A 88 0.08 8.22 -15.22
N LEU A 89 0.45 7.04 -14.72
CA LEU A 89 1.18 6.00 -15.47
C LEU A 89 0.41 5.58 -16.72
N SER A 90 -0.90 5.36 -16.59
CA SER A 90 -1.78 4.99 -17.69
C SER A 90 -1.78 6.04 -18.81
N ILE A 91 -1.94 7.32 -18.46
CA ILE A 91 -1.98 8.44 -19.42
C ILE A 91 -0.61 8.66 -20.10
N THR A 92 0.47 8.61 -19.32
CA THR A 92 1.82 8.90 -19.81
C THR A 92 2.39 7.78 -20.68
N ASN A 93 2.10 6.52 -20.36
CA ASN A 93 2.58 5.35 -21.13
C ASN A 93 1.56 4.84 -22.15
N ASN A 94 0.39 5.48 -22.25
CA ASN A 94 -0.72 5.06 -23.12
C ASN A 94 -1.16 3.60 -22.88
N VAL A 95 -1.15 3.18 -21.61
CA VAL A 95 -1.55 1.84 -21.15
C VAL A 95 -2.93 1.94 -20.49
N PRO A 96 -3.87 1.00 -20.67
CA PRO A 96 -5.16 1.06 -19.99
C PRO A 96 -5.02 1.08 -18.45
N PRO A 97 -5.79 1.90 -17.70
CA PRO A 97 -5.67 2.00 -16.24
C PRO A 97 -5.81 0.64 -15.53
N ILE A 98 -6.68 -0.23 -16.04
CA ILE A 98 -6.86 -1.57 -15.51
C ILE A 98 -5.58 -2.40 -15.52
N VAL A 99 -4.74 -2.28 -16.56
CA VAL A 99 -3.47 -3.01 -16.65
C VAL A 99 -2.48 -2.48 -15.60
N ALA A 100 -2.45 -1.17 -15.39
CA ALA A 100 -1.60 -0.54 -14.39
C ALA A 100 -1.98 -0.96 -12.95
N ILE A 101 -3.28 -1.06 -12.64
CA ILE A 101 -3.79 -1.39 -11.30
C ILE A 101 -3.76 -2.90 -11.01
N VAL A 102 -3.92 -3.71 -12.05
CA VAL A 102 -3.86 -5.17 -11.92
C VAL A 102 -2.43 -5.64 -11.73
N THR A 103 -1.42 -4.89 -12.22
CA THR A 103 0.00 -5.23 -12.04
C THR A 103 0.35 -5.46 -10.55
N PRO A 104 0.10 -4.52 -9.61
CA PRO A 104 0.32 -4.76 -8.17
C PRO A 104 -0.48 -5.93 -7.58
N LEU A 105 -1.62 -6.30 -8.17
CA LEU A 105 -2.44 -7.40 -7.66
C LEU A 105 -1.95 -8.77 -8.19
N ILE A 106 -1.45 -8.80 -9.42
CA ILE A 106 -0.82 -9.97 -10.03
C ILE A 106 0.58 -10.17 -9.44
N THR A 107 1.27 -9.09 -9.09
CA THR A 107 2.52 -9.22 -8.37
C THR A 107 2.22 -9.67 -6.93
N ILE A 108 2.79 -10.81 -6.57
CA ILE A 108 2.57 -11.43 -5.25
C ILE A 108 2.91 -10.45 -4.12
N TYR A 109 3.88 -9.55 -4.32
CA TYR A 109 4.26 -8.54 -3.32
C TYR A 109 3.17 -7.48 -3.08
N GLY A 110 2.52 -6.94 -4.11
CA GLY A 110 1.51 -5.89 -3.92
C GLY A 110 0.24 -6.43 -3.25
N ALA A 111 -0.14 -7.69 -3.53
CA ALA A 111 -1.20 -8.37 -2.79
C ALA A 111 -0.86 -8.49 -1.28
N LEU A 112 0.38 -8.86 -0.95
CA LEU A 112 0.86 -8.95 0.43
C LEU A 112 0.86 -7.58 1.14
N GLU A 113 1.23 -6.51 0.45
CA GLU A 113 1.16 -5.15 1.00
C GLU A 113 -0.26 -4.77 1.42
N PHE A 114 -1.26 -5.00 0.55
CA PHE A 114 -2.65 -4.70 0.88
C PHE A 114 -3.20 -5.56 2.02
N VAL A 115 -2.78 -6.83 2.11
CA VAL A 115 -3.08 -7.68 3.27
C VAL A 115 -2.54 -7.05 4.55
N ALA A 116 -1.27 -6.63 4.55
CA ALA A 116 -0.68 -5.95 5.69
C ALA A 116 -1.41 -4.64 6.00
N TYR A 117 -1.65 -3.76 5.02
CA TYR A 117 -2.36 -2.50 5.23
C TYR A 117 -3.73 -2.70 5.87
N GLY A 118 -4.49 -3.72 5.47
CA GLY A 118 -5.76 -4.04 6.12
C GLY A 118 -5.60 -4.38 7.60
N PHE A 119 -4.52 -5.04 8.01
CA PHE A 119 -4.27 -5.35 9.43
C PHE A 119 -4.09 -4.07 10.24
N PHE A 120 -3.25 -3.16 9.76
CA PHE A 120 -3.01 -1.88 10.44
C PHE A 120 -4.25 -0.98 10.41
N PHE A 121 -4.93 -0.88 9.27
CA PHE A 121 -6.13 -0.07 9.10
C PHE A 121 -7.28 -0.54 9.98
N HIS A 122 -7.55 -1.86 10.03
CA HIS A 122 -8.56 -2.45 10.91
C HIS A 122 -8.29 -2.10 12.37
N HIS A 123 -7.04 -2.24 12.81
CA HIS A 123 -6.68 -1.94 14.18
C HIS A 123 -6.69 -0.45 14.49
N GLY A 124 -6.39 0.43 13.53
CA GLY A 124 -6.62 1.87 13.64
C GLY A 124 -8.09 2.22 13.90
N LEU A 125 -9.01 1.65 13.12
CA LEU A 125 -10.46 1.82 13.34
C LEU A 125 -10.92 1.26 14.69
N ARG A 126 -10.39 0.11 15.09
CA ARG A 126 -10.68 -0.49 16.39
C ARG A 126 -10.13 0.33 17.54
N PHE A 127 -8.95 0.94 17.40
CA PHE A 127 -8.43 1.86 18.39
C PHE A 127 -9.31 3.10 18.52
N SER A 128 -9.77 3.70 17.42
CA SER A 128 -10.79 4.77 17.47
C SER A 128 -12.02 4.35 18.27
N TYR A 129 -12.59 3.19 17.93
CA TYR A 129 -13.80 2.68 18.58
C TYR A 129 -13.60 2.41 20.08
N THR A 130 -12.53 1.71 20.43
CA THR A 130 -12.26 1.33 21.83
C THR A 130 -11.81 2.51 22.69
N LEU A 131 -11.16 3.52 22.09
CA LEU A 131 -10.83 4.76 22.77
C LEU A 131 -12.11 5.55 23.14
N LEU A 132 -13.08 5.65 22.23
CA LEU A 132 -14.40 6.22 22.52
C LEU A 132 -15.13 5.47 23.64
N ARG A 133 -14.97 4.14 23.70
CA ARG A 133 -15.56 3.28 24.73
C ARG A 133 -14.73 3.19 26.03
N ARG A 134 -13.63 3.94 26.15
CA ARG A 134 -12.68 3.89 27.29
C ARG A 134 -12.14 2.49 27.60
N ARG A 135 -11.99 1.66 26.55
CA ARG A 135 -11.55 0.25 26.61
C ARG A 135 -10.31 0.00 25.75
N PHE A 136 -9.47 1.01 25.55
CA PHE A 136 -8.30 0.95 24.66
C PHE A 136 -7.37 -0.25 24.94
N ARG A 137 -7.20 -0.62 26.22
CA ARG A 137 -6.36 -1.75 26.65
C ARG A 137 -6.82 -3.10 26.08
N GLU A 138 -8.10 -3.26 25.76
CA GLU A 138 -8.64 -4.49 25.16
C GLU A 138 -8.13 -4.72 23.74
N GLU A 139 -7.71 -3.65 23.05
CA GLU A 139 -7.26 -3.71 21.66
C GLU A 139 -5.74 -3.83 21.52
N LEU A 140 -4.98 -3.47 22.56
CA LEU A 140 -3.53 -3.39 22.50
C LEU A 140 -2.86 -4.74 22.17
N ARG A 141 -3.22 -5.80 22.90
CA ARG A 141 -2.67 -7.15 22.65
C ARG A 141 -3.02 -7.69 21.24
N PRO A 142 -4.29 -7.68 20.80
CA PRO A 142 -4.64 -8.09 19.43
C PRO A 142 -3.91 -7.26 18.37
N ALA A 143 -3.85 -5.93 18.54
CA ALA A 143 -3.20 -5.05 17.59
C ALA A 143 -1.70 -5.34 17.48
N LEU A 144 -0.98 -5.46 18.61
CA LEU A 144 0.46 -5.77 18.60
C LEU A 144 0.77 -7.08 17.88
N PHE A 145 -0.05 -8.12 18.08
CA PHE A 145 0.11 -9.38 17.37
C PHE A 145 -0.08 -9.21 15.86
N MET A 146 -1.16 -8.56 15.43
CA MET A 146 -1.43 -8.35 14.00
C MET A 146 -0.45 -7.37 13.34
N ILE A 147 0.08 -6.40 14.09
CA ILE A 147 1.15 -5.49 13.64
C ILE A 147 2.43 -6.27 13.40
N ALA A 148 2.81 -7.18 14.31
CA ALA A 148 3.99 -8.02 14.13
C ALA A 148 3.84 -8.93 12.89
N VAL A 149 2.69 -9.58 12.72
CA VAL A 149 2.40 -10.38 11.53
C VAL A 149 2.43 -9.50 10.27
N GLY A 150 1.77 -8.34 10.29
CA GLY A 150 1.75 -7.41 9.16
C GLY A 150 3.14 -6.88 8.79
N ALA A 151 4.00 -6.59 9.76
CA ALA A 151 5.38 -6.18 9.51
C ALA A 151 6.20 -7.30 8.84
N ILE A 152 6.04 -8.56 9.25
CA ILE A 152 6.67 -9.71 8.58
C ILE A 152 6.18 -9.84 7.14
N VAL A 153 4.87 -9.66 6.92
CA VAL A 153 4.27 -9.68 5.58
C VAL A 153 4.84 -8.55 4.71
N LEU A 154 4.94 -7.32 5.23
CA LEU A 154 5.55 -6.18 4.51
C LEU A 154 7.02 -6.41 4.18
N LEU A 155 7.79 -6.99 5.10
CA LEU A 155 9.19 -7.30 4.85
C LEU A 155 9.33 -8.34 3.74
N SER A 156 8.45 -9.35 3.74
CA SER A 156 8.40 -10.37 2.70
C SER A 156 8.01 -9.76 1.35
N ALA A 157 7.02 -8.85 1.33
CA ALA A 157 6.63 -8.12 0.13
C ALA A 157 7.79 -7.29 -0.43
N ALA A 158 8.47 -6.51 0.41
CA ALA A 158 9.59 -5.68 0.00
C ALA A 158 10.78 -6.49 -0.56
N LEU A 159 11.04 -7.67 0.02
CA LEU A 159 12.06 -8.58 -0.51
C LEU A 159 11.66 -9.13 -1.88
N LEU A 160 10.40 -9.57 -2.04
CA LEU A 160 9.88 -10.08 -3.31
C LEU A 160 9.86 -9.00 -4.39
N GLU A 161 9.49 -7.77 -4.05
CA GLU A 161 9.50 -6.63 -4.97
C GLU A 161 10.91 -6.34 -5.47
N TYR A 162 11.88 -6.23 -4.55
CA TYR A 162 13.27 -5.99 -4.91
C TYR A 162 13.85 -7.09 -5.81
N LEU A 163 13.61 -8.37 -5.45
CA LEU A 163 14.08 -9.50 -6.25
C LEU A 163 13.46 -9.51 -7.66
N LEU A 164 12.18 -9.12 -7.78
CA LEU A 164 11.54 -9.01 -9.09
C LEU A 164 12.16 -7.88 -9.93
N LEU A 165 12.38 -6.70 -9.34
CA LEU A 165 13.01 -5.57 -10.02
C LEU A 165 14.43 -5.89 -10.48
N GLU A 166 15.21 -6.54 -9.62
CA GLU A 166 16.57 -7.00 -9.95
C GLU A 166 16.56 -8.04 -11.06
N ALA A 167 15.67 -9.05 -10.99
CA ALA A 167 15.52 -10.04 -12.04
C ALA A 167 15.15 -9.39 -13.38
N VAL A 168 14.14 -8.51 -13.41
CA VAL A 168 13.73 -7.80 -14.63
C VAL A 168 14.87 -6.96 -15.22
N SER A 169 15.62 -6.24 -14.38
CA SER A 169 16.80 -5.47 -14.80
C SER A 169 17.88 -6.35 -15.44
N ASN A 170 18.10 -7.55 -14.91
CA ASN A 170 19.08 -8.50 -15.44
C ASN A 170 18.63 -9.17 -16.75
N PHE A 171 17.32 -9.31 -16.99
CA PHE A 171 16.76 -9.91 -18.20
C PHE A 171 16.54 -8.91 -19.35
N ILE A 172 16.44 -7.61 -19.08
CA ILE A 172 16.27 -6.55 -20.09
C ILE A 172 17.53 -5.68 -20.15
N PRO A 173 18.44 -5.89 -21.12
CA PRO A 173 19.64 -5.07 -21.26
C PRO A 173 19.26 -3.60 -21.49
N GLN A 174 19.90 -2.69 -20.76
CA GLN A 174 19.71 -1.24 -20.87
C GLN A 174 20.00 -0.65 -22.27
N SER A 175 20.48 -1.47 -23.22
CA SER A 175 20.71 -1.08 -24.61
C SER A 175 19.44 -1.00 -25.47
N VAL A 176 18.27 -1.40 -24.95
CA VAL A 176 16.99 -1.42 -25.70
C VAL A 176 16.05 -0.27 -25.28
N ILE A 177 16.39 0.50 -24.24
CA ILE A 177 15.56 1.59 -23.68
C ILE A 177 16.31 2.93 -23.75
N ARG A 178 16.80 3.29 -24.94
CA ARG A 178 17.21 4.66 -25.27
C ARG A 178 16.43 5.16 -26.47
#